data_AF-A0AAD1YM19-F1
#
_entry.id   AF-A0AAD1YM19-F1
#
_cell.length_a   1.000
_cell.length_b   1.000
_cell.length_c   1.000
_cell.angle_alpha   90.00
_cell.angle_beta   90.00
_cell.angle_gamma   90.00
#
_symmetry.space_group_name_H-M   'P 1'
#
loop_
_entity.id
_entity.type
_entity.pdbx_description
1 polymer ?
#
loop_
_entity_poly.entity_id
_entity_poly.type
_entity_poly.pdbx_seq_one_letter_code
_entity_poly.pdbx_strand_id
1 'polypeptide(L)' 'MGNKRTEINKRWQSKNKDHANYLKARSTTRSFIKNKATNEDLQEFKGLIKTREEELKENK' A
#
# COMPACT_ATOMS: atom_id res chain seq x y z
N MET A 1 -29.91 -7.38 17.52
CA MET A 1 -29.48 -8.46 16.62
C MET A 1 -28.38 -7.92 15.70
N GLY A 2 -27.13 -8.32 15.92
CA GLY A 2 -25.97 -7.81 15.17
C GLY A 2 -25.93 -8.40 13.76
N ASN A 3 -25.83 -7.53 12.75
CA ASN A 3 -25.82 -7.89 11.33
C ASN A 3 -24.79 -9.01 11.02
N LYS A 4 -25.28 -10.19 10.64
CA LYS A 4 -24.52 -11.37 10.16
C LYS A 4 -23.55 -11.06 9.01
N ARG A 5 -23.75 -9.93 8.32
CA ARG A 5 -22.84 -9.37 7.31
C ARG A 5 -21.48 -8.99 7.87
N THR A 6 -21.40 -8.59 9.15
CA THR A 6 -20.17 -8.10 9.78
C THR A 6 -19.15 -9.22 10.00
N GLU A 7 -19.62 -10.42 10.36
CA GLU A 7 -18.73 -11.56 10.61
C GLU A 7 -18.19 -12.19 9.33
N ILE A 8 -19.01 -12.26 8.28
CA ILE A 8 -18.58 -12.72 6.95
C ILE A 8 -17.59 -11.72 6.33
N ASN A 9 -17.82 -10.41 6.46
CA ASN A 9 -16.85 -9.40 6.05
C ASN A 9 -15.54 -9.52 6.84
N LYS A 10 -15.61 -9.71 8.16
CA LYS A 10 -14.42 -9.91 9.01
C LYS A 10 -13.61 -11.14 8.60
N ARG A 11 -14.26 -12.26 8.27
CA ARG A 11 -13.55 -13.48 7.81
C ARG A 11 -12.93 -13.31 6.43
N TRP A 12 -13.59 -12.61 5.50
CA TRP A 12 -13.02 -12.30 4.18
C TRP A 12 -11.87 -11.27 4.26
N GLN A 13 -12.03 -10.23 5.09
CA GLN A 13 -10.97 -9.27 5.39
C GLN A 13 -9.78 -9.91 6.10
N SER A 14 -10.01 -10.90 6.97
CA SER A 14 -8.91 -11.61 7.64
C SER A 14 -8.14 -12.51 6.68
N LYS A 15 -8.81 -13.09 5.68
CA LYS A 15 -8.19 -13.91 4.62
C LYS A 15 -7.53 -13.07 3.52
N ASN A 16 -7.94 -11.81 3.39
CA ASN A 16 -7.41 -10.81 2.45
C ASN A 16 -6.73 -9.64 3.19
N LYS A 17 -6.21 -9.87 4.39
CA LYS A 17 -5.69 -8.81 5.25
C LYS A 17 -4.48 -8.14 4.60
N ASP A 18 -3.61 -8.93 4.01
CA ASP A 18 -2.48 -8.45 3.20
C ASP A 18 -2.93 -7.62 2.00
N HIS A 19 -3.93 -8.09 1.25
CA HIS A 19 -4.42 -7.35 0.09
C HIS A 19 -5.11 -6.03 0.49
N ALA A 20 -5.89 -6.03 1.57
CA ALA A 20 -6.51 -4.82 2.11
C ALA A 20 -5.46 -3.84 2.66
N ASN A 21 -4.43 -4.34 3.36
CA ASN A 21 -3.31 -3.54 3.84
C ASN A 21 -2.53 -2.95 2.67
N TYR A 22 -2.26 -3.73 1.63
CA TYR A 22 -1.63 -3.28 0.39
C TYR A 22 -2.41 -2.13 -0.25
N LEU A 23 -3.73 -2.27 -0.41
CA LEU A 23 -4.58 -1.22 -0.97
C LEU A 23 -4.57 0.04 -0.11
N LYS A 24 -4.64 -0.11 1.22
CA LYS A 24 -4.59 1.02 2.16
C LYS A 24 -3.25 1.76 2.08
N ALA A 25 -2.14 1.02 2.09
CA ALA A 25 -0.79 1.57 1.95
C ALA A 25 -0.67 2.32 0.62
N ARG A 26 -1.06 1.70 -0.49
CA ARG A 26 -0.99 2.29 -1.84
C ARG A 26 -1.75 3.62 -1.94
N SER A 27 -3.00 3.66 -1.46
CA SER A 27 -3.82 4.88 -1.48
C SER A 27 -3.21 5.98 -0.60
N THR A 28 -2.69 5.62 0.57
CA THR A 28 -2.07 6.56 1.51
C THR A 28 -0.81 7.17 0.91
N THR A 29 0.11 6.34 0.39
CA THR A 29 1.34 6.77 -0.27
C THR A 29 1.04 7.67 -1.46
N ARG A 30 0.04 7.33 -2.28
CA ARG A 30 -0.38 8.18 -3.41
C ARG A 30 -0.81 9.57 -2.95
N SER A 31 -1.64 9.65 -1.90
CA SER A 31 -2.08 10.95 -1.37
C SER A 31 -0.92 11.73 -0.75
N PHE A 32 0.03 11.04 -0.11
CA PHE A 32 1.20 11.67 0.48
C PHE A 32 2.08 12.31 -0.60
N ILE A 33 2.48 11.54 -1.62
CA ILE A 33 3.30 12.03 -2.74
C ILE A 33 2.61 13.19 -3.45
N LYS A 34 1.29 13.13 -3.64
CA LYS A 34 0.54 14.15 -4.38
C LYS A 34 0.37 15.47 -3.61
N ASN A 35 0.10 15.40 -2.30
CA ASN A 35 -0.43 16.56 -1.56
C ASN A 35 0.44 16.98 -0.37
N LYS A 36 1.38 16.16 0.09
CA LYS A 36 2.13 16.39 1.34
C LYS A 36 3.64 16.33 1.18
N ALA A 37 4.16 15.58 0.20
CA ALA A 37 5.59 15.38 0.03
C ALA A 37 6.30 16.69 -0.34
N THR A 38 7.44 16.91 0.30
CA THR A 38 8.38 17.99 -0.02
C THR A 38 9.30 17.57 -1.18
N ASN A 39 10.10 18.51 -1.69
CA ASN A 39 11.03 18.20 -2.77
C ASN A 39 12.09 17.16 -2.34
N GLU A 40 12.58 17.26 -1.11
CA GLU A 40 13.52 16.31 -0.52
C GLU A 40 12.91 14.90 -0.45
N ASP A 41 11.68 14.77 0.06
CA ASP A 41 10.95 13.50 0.11
C ASP A 41 10.82 12.88 -1.30
N LEU A 42 10.51 13.69 -2.31
CA LEU A 42 10.37 13.22 -3.68
C LEU A 42 11.69 12.72 -4.28
N GLN A 43 12.83 13.34 -3.91
CA GLN A 43 14.14 12.85 -4.34
C GLN A 43 14.49 11.53 -3.66
N GLU A 44 14.24 11.43 -2.35
CA GLU A 44 14.45 10.18 -1.60
C GLU A 44 13.59 9.05 -2.20
N PHE A 45 12.30 9.29 -2.44
CA PHE A 45 11.40 8.30 -3.00
C PHE A 45 11.81 7.83 -4.39
N LYS A 46 12.36 8.70 -5.24
CA LYS A 46 12.91 8.28 -6.54
C LYS A 46 14.06 7.29 -6.38
N GLY A 47 14.95 7.51 -5.41
CA GLY A 47 16.03 6.58 -5.08
C GLY A 47 15.48 5.22 -4.65
N LEU A 48 14.53 5.23 -3.71
CA LEU A 48 13.89 4.00 -3.22
C LEU A 48 13.15 3.24 -4.33
N ILE A 49 12.44 3.94 -5.21
CA ILE A 49 11.75 3.33 -6.36
C ILE A 49 12.75 2.67 -7.30
N LYS A 50 13.86 3.36 -7.62
CA LYS A 50 14.89 2.83 -8.51
C LYS A 50 15.47 1.52 -7.97
N THR A 51 15.89 1.50 -6.71
CA THR A 51 16.43 0.28 -6.08
C THR A 51 15.40 -0.85 -6.11
N ARG A 52 14.13 -0.56 -5.80
CA ARG A 52 13.07 -1.57 -5.83
C ARG A 52 12.81 -2.13 -7.24
N GLU A 53 12.88 -1.28 -8.27
CA GLU A 53 12.74 -1.72 -9.66
C GLU A 53 13.91 -2.60 -10.11
N GLU A 54 15.13 -2.29 -9.67
CA GLU A 54 16.32 -3.10 -9.92
C GLU A 54 16.19 -4.49 -9.29
N GLU A 55 15.84 -4.57 -8.00
CA GLU A 55 15.58 -5.84 -7.32
C GLU A 55 14.49 -6.68 -8.02
N LEU A 56 13.43 -6.04 -8.52
CA LEU A 56 12.35 -6.73 -9.23
C LEU A 56 12.75 -7.20 -10.63
N LYS A 57 13.74 -6.55 -11.25
CA LYS A 57 14.32 -6.98 -12.54
C LYS A 57 15.31 -8.12 -12.35
N GLU A 58 16.12 -8.09 -11.29
CA GLU A 58 17.11 -9.14 -10.99
C GLU A 58 16.45 -10.45 -10.52
N ASN A 59 15.30 -10.38 -9.84
CA ASN A 59 14.54 -11.55 -9.41
C ASN A 59 13.59 -12.11 -10.49
N LYS A 60 13.82 -11.81 -11.77
CA LYS A 60 12.95 -12.16 -12.89
C LYS A 60 13.69 -12.97 -13.94
#